data_AF-A0A9E1Y5V7-F1
#
_entry.id   AF-A0A9E1Y5V7-F1
#
_cell.length_a   1.000
_cell.length_b   1.000
_cell.length_c   1.000
_cell.angle_alpha   90.00
_cell.angle_beta   90.00
_cell.angle_gamma   90.00
#
_symmetry.space_group_name_H-M   'P 1'
#
loop_
_entity.id
_entity.type
_entity.pdbx_description
1 polymer ?
#
loop_
_entity_poly.entity_id
_entity_poly.type
_entity_poly.pdbx_seq_one_letter_code
_entity_poly.pdbx_strand_id
1 'polypeptide(L)'
;MLELLRNFGLPSVSASTQGPQIDNIISIVHWLMLILFVGWGAYFIYTLIKFRASNNPKADYNGVKNHYSSYIEGLVAVVEVILLFGFAFPIWASRVNDVPVGTEVVQIRVVGQQFAWNFHYPGPDGVFGKTSVNLVDEAENPIGLDRNDSFAKDDIFTVNQLH
;
A
#
# COMPACT_ATOMS: atom_id res chain seq x y z
N MET A 1 14.52 13.55 4.02
CA MET A 1 14.09 12.37 3.23
C MET A 1 12.90 12.70 2.36
N LEU A 2 11.78 13.24 2.88
CA LEU A 2 10.62 13.57 2.04
C LEU A 2 10.94 14.43 0.80
N GLU A 3 11.72 15.51 0.95
CA GLU A 3 12.17 16.33 -0.19
C GLU A 3 13.05 15.55 -1.18
N LEU A 4 13.93 14.68 -0.66
CA LEU A 4 14.75 13.79 -1.49
C LEU A 4 13.86 12.88 -2.33
N LEU A 5 12.86 12.25 -1.72
CA LEU A 5 11.91 11.37 -2.40
C LEU A 5 11.10 12.12 -3.46
N ARG A 6 10.72 13.38 -3.18
CA ARG A 6 10.04 14.24 -4.17
C ARG A 6 10.91 14.53 -5.38
N ASN A 7 12.21 14.77 -5.18
CA ASN A 7 13.16 14.91 -6.29
C ASN A 7 13.31 13.63 -7.12
N PHE A 8 13.05 12.45 -6.52
CA PHE A 8 13.04 11.15 -7.19
C PHE A 8 11.65 10.71 -7.69
N GLY A 9 10.66 11.62 -7.72
CA GLY A 9 9.37 11.38 -8.35
C GLY A 9 8.21 11.11 -7.39
N LEU A 10 8.39 11.23 -6.07
CA LEU A 10 7.25 11.24 -5.15
C LEU A 10 6.42 12.52 -5.41
N PRO A 11 5.09 12.41 -5.67
CA PRO A 11 4.25 13.58 -5.87
C PRO A 11 4.33 14.56 -4.69
N SER A 12 4.45 15.85 -4.98
CA SER A 12 4.55 16.89 -3.95
C SER A 12 3.19 17.44 -3.52
N VAL A 13 2.16 17.23 -4.34
CA VAL A 13 0.79 17.68 -4.10
C VAL A 13 0.00 16.56 -3.45
N SER A 14 -0.57 16.84 -2.28
CA SER A 14 -1.54 15.94 -1.66
C SER A 14 -2.94 16.26 -2.15
N ALA A 15 -3.60 15.29 -2.79
CA ALA A 15 -4.98 15.41 -3.27
C ALA A 15 -6.02 14.89 -2.26
N SER A 16 -5.58 14.44 -1.08
CA SER A 16 -6.45 13.96 -0.01
C SER A 16 -5.93 14.37 1.37
N THR A 17 -6.80 14.31 2.38
CA THR A 17 -6.41 14.59 3.78
C THR A 17 -5.47 13.52 4.35
N GLN A 18 -5.47 12.32 3.76
CA GLN A 18 -4.66 11.18 4.17
C GLN A 18 -3.25 11.21 3.57
N GLY A 19 -3.06 11.86 2.42
CA GLY A 19 -1.78 11.91 1.70
C GLY A 19 -0.58 12.33 2.56
N PRO A 20 -0.64 13.39 3.38
CA PRO A 20 0.52 13.83 4.16
C PRO A 20 0.96 12.79 5.21
N GLN A 21 0.03 11.98 5.73
CA GLN A 21 0.34 10.92 6.69
C GLN A 21 1.03 9.75 5.99
N ILE A 22 0.61 9.41 4.77
CA ILE A 22 1.27 8.40 3.94
C ILE A 22 2.68 8.85 3.56
N ASP A 23 2.84 10.09 3.10
CA ASP A 23 4.14 10.71 2.80
C ASP A 23 5.11 10.61 3.99
N ASN A 24 4.59 10.86 5.20
CA ASN A 24 5.39 10.78 6.42
C ASN A 24 5.87 9.35 6.70
N ILE A 25 4.98 8.35 6.63
CA ILE A 25 5.33 6.94 6.80
C ILE A 25 6.33 6.49 5.74
N ILE A 26 6.12 6.86 4.47
CA ILE A 26 7.08 6.58 3.39
C ILE A 26 8.45 7.17 3.74
N SER A 27 8.51 8.42 4.19
CA SER A 27 9.76 9.07 4.59
C SER A 27 10.45 8.37 5.78
N ILE A 28 9.70 7.94 6.80
CA ILE A 28 10.25 7.21 7.95
C ILE A 28 10.81 5.86 7.52
N VAL A 29 10.07 5.10 6.71
CA VAL A 29 10.51 3.78 6.23
C VAL A 29 11.79 3.91 5.39
N HIS A 30 11.90 4.94 4.54
CA HIS A 30 13.14 5.17 3.78
C HIS A 30 14.32 5.56 4.65
N TRP A 31 14.12 6.34 5.71
CA TRP A 31 15.17 6.60 6.70
C TRP A 31 15.61 5.31 7.40
N LEU A 32 14.67 4.48 7.84
CA LEU A 32 14.96 3.20 8.47
C LEU A 32 15.76 2.29 7.54
N MET A 33 15.32 2.13 6.29
CA MET A 33 16.05 1.35 5.28
C MET A 33 17.46 1.88 5.06
N LEU A 34 17.65 3.20 4.97
CA LEU A 34 18.97 3.80 4.79
C LEU A 34 19.88 3.54 5.99
N ILE A 35 19.37 3.68 7.21
CA ILE A 35 20.13 3.42 8.44
C ILE A 35 20.54 1.96 8.52
N LEU A 36 19.61 1.02 8.24
CA LEU A 36 19.90 -0.40 8.21
C LEU A 36 20.92 -0.74 7.12
N PHE A 37 20.77 -0.18 5.91
CA PHE A 37 21.70 -0.39 4.81
C PHE A 37 23.12 0.06 5.17
N VAL A 38 23.27 1.28 5.71
CA VAL A 38 24.57 1.79 6.13
C VAL A 38 25.13 1.00 7.31
N GLY A 39 24.31 0.68 8.31
CA GLY A 39 24.72 -0.07 9.50
C GLY A 39 25.20 -1.48 9.16
N TRP A 40 24.38 -2.25 8.44
CA TRP A 40 24.73 -3.60 8.01
C TRP A 40 25.86 -3.60 6.97
N GLY A 41 25.87 -2.64 6.04
CA GLY A 41 26.96 -2.48 5.08
C GLY A 41 28.30 -2.20 5.76
N ALA A 42 28.33 -1.28 6.74
CA ALA A 42 29.51 -0.98 7.53
C ALA A 42 29.96 -2.18 8.36
N TYR A 43 29.03 -2.89 9.02
CA TYR A 43 29.33 -4.12 9.75
C TYR A 43 29.91 -5.19 8.82
N PHE A 44 29.32 -5.38 7.64
CA PHE A 44 29.83 -6.32 6.66
C PHE A 44 31.25 -5.98 6.22
N ILE A 45 31.53 -4.73 5.83
CA ILE A 45 32.88 -4.28 5.49
C ILE A 45 33.84 -4.48 6.66
N TYR A 46 33.42 -4.14 7.88
CA TYR A 46 34.21 -4.39 9.09
C TYR A 46 34.55 -5.88 9.24
N THR A 47 33.59 -6.78 9.05
CA THR A 47 33.86 -8.22 9.17
C THR A 47 34.87 -8.71 8.13
N LEU A 48 34.80 -8.20 6.89
CA LEU A 48 35.78 -8.52 5.86
C LEU A 48 37.19 -8.08 6.25
N ILE A 49 37.35 -6.88 6.82
CA ILE A 49 38.66 -6.35 7.22
C ILE A 49 39.17 -7.04 8.49
N LYS A 50 38.31 -7.18 9.50
CA LYS A 50 38.67 -7.71 10.82
C LYS A 50 38.97 -9.20 10.75
N PHE A 51 38.16 -9.96 10.02
CA PHE A 51 38.20 -11.42 9.95
C PHE A 51 38.88 -11.99 8.68
N ARG A 52 39.55 -11.16 7.87
CA ARG A 52 40.35 -11.64 6.72
C ARG A 52 41.39 -12.67 7.14
N ALA A 53 41.68 -13.61 6.22
CA ALA A 53 42.60 -14.72 6.42
C ALA A 53 44.01 -14.30 6.89
N SER A 54 44.53 -13.16 6.45
CA SER A 54 45.86 -12.71 6.91
C SER A 54 45.89 -12.33 8.40
N ASN A 55 44.76 -11.91 8.96
CA ASN A 55 44.65 -11.52 10.38
C ASN A 55 44.10 -12.67 11.23
N ASN A 56 43.30 -13.56 10.63
CA ASN A 56 42.69 -14.72 11.29
C ASN A 56 42.88 -15.96 10.38
N PRO A 57 44.08 -16.56 10.36
CA PRO A 57 44.42 -17.64 9.41
C PRO A 57 43.71 -18.96 9.68
N LYS A 58 43.11 -19.15 10.86
CA LYS A 58 42.28 -20.30 11.20
C LYS A 58 40.90 -19.82 11.63
N ALA A 59 39.85 -20.37 11.03
CA ALA A 59 38.48 -20.09 11.40
C ALA A 59 38.14 -20.72 12.77
N ASP A 60 37.26 -20.07 13.53
CA ASP A 60 36.63 -20.68 14.70
C ASP A 60 35.37 -21.43 14.28
N TYR A 61 35.37 -22.75 14.50
CA TYR A 61 34.26 -23.65 14.17
C TYR A 61 33.27 -23.84 15.32
N ASN A 62 33.61 -23.37 16.53
CA ASN A 62 32.74 -23.53 17.69
C ASN A 62 31.65 -22.45 17.75
N GLY A 63 31.88 -21.29 17.13
CA GLY A 63 30.94 -20.19 17.06
C GLY A 63 30.52 -19.64 18.43
N VAL A 64 29.37 -18.95 18.46
CA VAL A 64 28.82 -18.36 19.67
C VAL A 64 28.19 -19.46 20.54
N LYS A 65 28.75 -19.71 21.72
CA LYS A 65 28.23 -20.73 22.67
C LYS A 65 27.13 -20.22 23.61
N ASN A 66 26.84 -18.92 23.60
CA ASN A 66 25.83 -18.31 24.47
C ASN A 66 24.56 -17.96 23.70
N HIS A 67 23.42 -18.01 24.37
CA HIS A 67 22.08 -17.73 23.84
C HIS A 67 21.79 -16.24 23.58
N TYR A 68 22.81 -15.36 23.59
CA TYR A 68 22.60 -13.94 23.31
C TYR A 68 21.93 -13.69 21.95
N SER A 69 22.29 -14.46 20.91
CA SER A 69 21.62 -14.37 19.60
C SER A 69 20.13 -14.69 19.72
N SER A 70 19.81 -15.80 20.39
CA SER A 70 18.43 -16.25 20.59
C SER A 70 17.59 -15.25 21.38
N TYR A 71 18.17 -14.56 22.38
CA TYR A 71 17.46 -13.52 23.12
C TYR A 71 17.17 -12.28 22.26
N ILE A 72 18.14 -11.87 21.43
CA ILE A 72 17.95 -10.73 20.51
C ILE A 72 16.90 -11.07 19.45
N GLU A 73 16.96 -12.27 18.86
CA GLU A 73 15.97 -12.76 17.91
C GLU A 73 14.57 -12.80 18.53
N GLY A 74 14.45 -13.33 19.75
CA GLY A 74 13.18 -13.34 20.49
C GLY A 74 12.65 -11.93 20.77
N LEU A 75 13.51 -10.98 21.13
CA LEU A 75 13.12 -9.58 21.33
C LEU A 75 12.60 -8.96 20.03
N VAL A 76 13.30 -9.17 18.91
CA VAL A 76 12.87 -8.66 17.60
C VAL A 76 11.50 -9.24 17.23
N ALA A 77 11.29 -10.55 17.43
CA ALA A 77 10.01 -11.18 17.17
C ALA A 77 8.87 -10.58 18.01
N VAL A 78 9.11 -10.29 19.30
CA VAL A 78 8.12 -9.65 20.17
C VAL A 78 7.81 -8.22 19.70
N VAL A 79 8.83 -7.45 19.33
CA VAL A 79 8.63 -6.09 18.79
C VAL A 79 7.79 -6.14 17.52
N GLU A 80 8.07 -7.09 16.61
CA GLU A 80 7.32 -7.25 15.36
C GLU A 80 5.84 -7.59 15.62
N VAL A 81 5.56 -8.47 16.57
CA VAL A 81 4.18 -8.79 16.98
C VAL A 81 3.47 -7.53 17.50
N ILE A 82 4.15 -6.71 18.32
CA ILE A 82 3.57 -5.46 18.82
C ILE A 82 3.31 -4.47 17.68
N LEU A 83 4.24 -4.33 16.72
CA LEU A 83 4.05 -3.47 15.56
C LEU A 83 2.87 -3.92 14.70
N LEU A 84 2.76 -5.22 14.45
CA LEU A 84 1.71 -5.80 13.63
C LEU A 84 0.33 -5.63 14.26
N PHE A 85 0.16 -6.07 15.52
CA PHE A 85 -1.12 -6.07 16.20
C PHE A 85 -1.49 -4.71 16.82
N GLY A 86 -0.50 -3.97 17.32
CA GLY A 86 -0.73 -2.68 17.98
C GLY A 86 -0.87 -1.51 17.00
N PHE A 87 -0.27 -1.60 15.80
CA PHE A 87 -0.25 -0.48 14.85
C PHE A 87 -0.75 -0.87 13.47
N ALA A 88 -0.18 -1.91 12.84
CA ALA A 88 -0.48 -2.20 11.43
C ALA A 88 -1.96 -2.56 11.20
N PHE A 89 -2.52 -3.50 11.96
CA PHE A 89 -3.92 -3.89 11.81
C PHE A 89 -4.91 -2.75 12.13
N PRO A 90 -4.79 -1.99 13.23
CA PRO A 90 -5.68 -0.85 13.49
C PRO A 90 -5.61 0.24 12.40
N ILE A 91 -4.39 0.56 11.92
CA ILE A 91 -4.21 1.53 10.84
C ILE A 91 -4.87 1.01 9.56
N TRP A 92 -4.69 -0.26 9.22
CA TRP A 92 -5.36 -0.85 8.05
C TRP A 92 -6.88 -0.77 8.16
N ALA A 93 -7.46 -1.17 9.30
CA ALA A 93 -8.90 -1.15 9.52
C ALA A 93 -9.48 0.26 9.30
N SER A 94 -8.91 1.25 9.97
CA SER A 94 -9.36 2.65 9.86
C SER A 94 -9.20 3.30 8.48
N ARG A 95 -8.36 2.72 7.60
CA ARG A 95 -8.06 3.29 6.28
C ARG A 95 -8.74 2.58 5.13
N VAL A 96 -8.94 1.28 5.26
CA VAL A 96 -9.40 0.41 4.16
C VAL A 96 -10.78 -0.15 4.45
N ASN A 97 -11.02 -0.60 5.67
CA ASN A 97 -12.27 -1.27 6.01
C ASN A 97 -13.35 -0.26 6.44
N ASP A 98 -12.96 0.78 7.17
CA ASP A 98 -13.86 1.81 7.70
C ASP A 98 -14.15 2.87 6.63
N VAL A 99 -14.87 2.46 5.58
CA VAL A 99 -15.30 3.38 4.52
C VAL A 99 -16.32 4.40 5.07
N PRO A 100 -16.21 5.68 4.67
CA PRO A 100 -17.13 6.71 5.14
C PRO A 100 -18.56 6.40 4.67
N VAL A 101 -19.52 6.67 5.55
CA VAL A 101 -20.95 6.57 5.27
C VAL A 101 -21.61 7.92 5.51
N GLY A 102 -22.64 8.25 4.73
CA GLY A 102 -23.39 9.50 4.88
C GLY A 102 -23.80 10.11 3.55
N THR A 103 -24.51 11.23 3.63
CA THR A 103 -25.07 11.93 2.46
C THR A 103 -24.02 12.68 1.63
N GLU A 104 -22.87 13.02 2.23
CA GLU A 104 -21.75 13.68 1.56
C GLU A 104 -20.79 12.69 0.87
N VAL A 105 -21.09 11.39 0.95
CA VAL A 105 -20.24 10.33 0.38
C VAL A 105 -20.73 9.99 -1.02
N VAL A 106 -19.86 10.18 -2.01
CA VAL A 106 -20.12 9.73 -3.38
C VAL A 106 -19.65 8.29 -3.53
N GLN A 107 -20.57 7.38 -3.84
CA GLN A 107 -20.24 6.01 -4.19
C GLN A 107 -20.02 5.91 -5.70
N ILE A 108 -18.92 5.29 -6.10
CA ILE A 108 -18.59 5.09 -7.51
C ILE A 108 -18.23 3.62 -7.69
N ARG A 109 -18.85 2.96 -8.67
CA ARG A 109 -18.47 1.61 -9.09
C ARG A 109 -17.48 1.73 -10.24
N VAL A 110 -16.28 1.17 -10.07
CA VAL A 110 -15.23 1.20 -11.09
C VAL A 110 -15.10 -0.18 -11.73
N VAL A 111 -15.24 -0.25 -13.06
CA VAL A 111 -15.15 -1.50 -13.84
C VAL A 111 -13.93 -1.43 -14.75
N GLY A 112 -13.01 -2.39 -14.60
CA GLY A 112 -11.84 -2.52 -15.47
C GLY A 112 -12.17 -3.21 -16.79
N GLN A 113 -11.70 -2.65 -17.89
CA GLN A 113 -11.79 -3.16 -19.26
C GLN A 113 -10.39 -3.07 -19.91
N GLN A 114 -10.06 -3.92 -20.87
CA GLN A 114 -8.82 -3.76 -21.64
C GLN A 114 -9.08 -2.82 -22.83
N PHE A 115 -8.51 -1.62 -22.94
CA PHE A 115 -7.60 -0.88 -22.05
C PHE A 115 -8.27 0.40 -21.50
N ALA A 116 -9.40 0.23 -20.81
CA ALA A 116 -10.23 1.32 -20.31
C ALA A 116 -10.68 1.12 -18.86
N TRP A 117 -10.97 2.22 -18.18
CA TRP A 117 -11.63 2.25 -16.88
C TRP A 117 -13.01 2.85 -17.05
N ASN A 118 -14.05 2.10 -16.66
CA ASN A 118 -15.42 2.60 -16.69
C ASN A 118 -15.83 3.02 -15.28
N PHE A 119 -16.27 4.26 -15.12
CA PHE A 119 -16.73 4.82 -13.86
C PHE A 119 -18.24 4.91 -13.90
N HIS A 120 -18.93 4.17 -13.02
CA HIS A 120 -20.38 4.13 -12.89
C HIS A 120 -20.78 4.88 -11.64
N TYR A 121 -21.60 5.92 -11.82
CA TYR A 121 -22.17 6.76 -10.78
C TYR A 121 -23.63 6.38 -10.60
N PRO A 122 -24.09 6.22 -9.35
CA PRO A 122 -25.51 6.12 -9.09
C PRO A 122 -26.14 7.48 -9.43
N GLY A 123 -27.37 7.47 -9.93
CA GLY A 123 -28.13 8.69 -10.10
C GLY A 123 -28.49 9.36 -8.76
N PRO A 124 -29.36 10.39 -8.77
CA PRO A 124 -29.82 11.06 -7.55
C PRO A 124 -30.46 10.14 -6.50
N ASP A 125 -30.92 8.95 -6.88
CA ASP A 125 -31.47 7.96 -5.96
C ASP A 125 -30.41 7.23 -5.11
N GLY A 126 -29.13 7.32 -5.50
CA GLY A 126 -28.00 6.69 -4.80
C GLY A 126 -27.94 5.17 -4.94
N VAL A 127 -28.75 4.57 -5.82
CA VAL A 127 -28.87 3.11 -5.97
C VAL A 127 -28.39 2.69 -7.34
N PHE A 128 -27.34 1.86 -7.39
CA PHE A 128 -26.87 1.32 -8.65
C PHE A 128 -27.89 0.38 -9.29
N GLY A 129 -28.19 0.61 -10.56
CA GLY A 129 -28.91 -0.30 -11.42
C GLY A 129 -28.20 -1.66 -11.60
N LYS A 130 -28.99 -2.66 -11.97
CA LYS A 130 -28.50 -4.00 -12.30
C LYS A 130 -27.59 -3.99 -13.52
N THR A 131 -26.58 -4.86 -13.47
CA THR A 131 -25.70 -5.14 -14.61
C THR A 131 -25.76 -6.61 -14.97
N SER A 132 -25.53 -6.92 -16.25
CA SER A 132 -25.52 -8.28 -16.77
C SER A 132 -24.45 -8.44 -17.84
N VAL A 133 -23.70 -9.54 -17.79
CA VAL A 133 -22.64 -9.85 -18.75
C VAL A 133 -23.19 -9.95 -20.18
N ASN A 134 -24.43 -10.41 -20.34
CA ASN A 134 -25.07 -10.55 -21.65
C ASN A 134 -25.45 -9.20 -22.28
N LEU A 135 -25.45 -8.11 -21.50
CA LEU A 135 -25.72 -6.76 -21.98
C LEU A 135 -24.44 -5.98 -22.28
N VAL A 136 -23.27 -6.56 -22.03
CA VAL A 136 -21.98 -5.91 -22.27
C VAL A 136 -21.79 -5.75 -23.77
N ASP A 137 -21.59 -4.51 -24.18
CA ASP A 137 -21.16 -4.13 -25.52
C ASP A 137 -20.01 -3.14 -25.39
N GLU A 138 -18.88 -3.43 -26.04
CA GLU A 138 -17.64 -2.66 -25.84
C GLU A 138 -17.74 -1.20 -26.29
N ALA A 139 -18.65 -0.89 -27.22
CA ALA A 139 -18.79 0.45 -27.79
C ALA A 139 -19.87 1.26 -27.06
N GLU A 140 -21.02 0.65 -26.77
CA GLU A 140 -22.20 1.37 -26.29
C GLU A 140 -22.54 1.07 -24.82
N ASN A 141 -22.25 -0.12 -24.31
CA ASN A 141 -22.61 -0.54 -22.95
C ASN A 141 -21.50 -1.37 -22.27
N PRO A 142 -20.31 -0.78 -22.04
CA PRO A 142 -19.13 -1.52 -21.58
C PRO A 142 -19.28 -2.13 -20.18
N ILE A 143 -20.24 -1.64 -19.39
CA ILE A 143 -20.53 -2.12 -18.04
C ILE A 143 -21.74 -3.05 -17.97
N GLY A 144 -22.42 -3.29 -19.09
CA GLY A 144 -23.60 -4.15 -19.17
C GLY A 144 -24.77 -3.66 -18.32
N LEU A 145 -24.99 -2.35 -18.23
CA LEU A 145 -26.06 -1.74 -17.45
C LEU A 145 -27.43 -2.05 -18.07
N ASP A 146 -28.36 -2.57 -17.27
CA ASP A 146 -29.73 -2.86 -17.71
C ASP A 146 -30.62 -1.62 -17.56
N ARG A 147 -30.80 -0.87 -18.66
CA ARG A 147 -31.64 0.34 -18.69
C ARG A 147 -33.14 0.07 -18.49
N ASN A 148 -33.59 -1.19 -18.47
CA ASN A 148 -34.97 -1.52 -18.10
C ASN A 148 -35.18 -1.53 -16.58
N ASP A 149 -34.11 -1.63 -15.79
CA ASP A 149 -34.19 -1.50 -14.34
C ASP A 149 -34.59 -0.07 -13.96
N SER A 150 -35.49 0.07 -12.97
CA SER A 150 -35.94 1.37 -12.50
C SER A 150 -34.82 2.20 -11.90
N PHE A 151 -33.86 1.56 -11.25
CA PHE A 151 -32.69 2.19 -10.62
C PHE A 151 -31.56 2.50 -11.62
N ALA A 152 -31.62 1.97 -12.85
CA ALA A 152 -30.59 2.22 -13.85
C ALA A 152 -30.89 3.42 -14.74
N LYS A 153 -32.03 4.11 -14.55
CA LYS A 153 -32.51 5.13 -15.50
C LYS A 153 -31.74 6.45 -15.38
N ASP A 154 -31.37 6.79 -14.16
CA ASP A 154 -30.62 7.98 -13.78
C ASP A 154 -29.12 7.70 -13.60
N ASP A 155 -28.71 6.45 -13.64
CA ASP A 155 -27.30 6.03 -13.62
C ASP A 155 -26.51 6.57 -14.82
N ILE A 156 -25.30 7.04 -14.53
CA ILE A 156 -24.37 7.57 -15.53
C ILE A 156 -23.08 6.75 -15.47
N PHE A 157 -22.51 6.46 -16.63
CA PHE A 157 -21.15 5.93 -16.70
C PHE A 157 -20.30 6.71 -17.69
N THR A 158 -19.00 6.76 -17.41
CA THR A 158 -17.99 7.42 -18.23
C THR A 158 -16.82 6.48 -18.48
N VAL A 159 -16.15 6.67 -19.60
CA VAL A 159 -14.99 5.87 -19.99
C VAL A 159 -13.73 6.72 -19.82
N ASN A 160 -12.76 6.22 -19.05
CA ASN A 160 -11.47 6.84 -18.75
C ASN A 160 -11.54 8.23 -18.11
N GLN A 161 -12.71 8.65 -17.62
CA GLN A 161 -12.92 9.96 -17.01
C GLN A 161 -13.63 9.81 -15.68
N LEU A 162 -12.90 10.06 -14.60
CA LEU A 162 -13.44 10.19 -13.25
C LEU A 162 -13.75 11.67 -12.99
N HIS A 163 -15.02 11.97 -12.73
CA HIS A 163 -15.56 13.26 -12.32
C HIS A 163 -15.84 13.32 -10.82
#